data_AF-A0A965KCV3-F1
#
_entry.id   AF-A0A965KCV3-F1
#
_cell.length_a   1.000
_cell.length_b   1.000
_cell.length_c   1.000
_cell.angle_alpha   90.00
_cell.angle_beta   90.00
_cell.angle_gamma   90.00
#
_symmetry.space_group_name_H-M   'P 1'
#
loop_
_entity.id
_entity.type
_entity.pdbx_description
1 polymer ?
#
loop_
_entity_poly.entity_id
_entity_poly.type
_entity_poly.pdbx_seq_one_letter_code
_entity_poly.pdbx_strand_id
1 'polypeptide(L)'
;MLGLERLIVGRECNGFDRLPPARKSRAFAELIHLGYAYGKVEEVAGQDFPEVSLQRVSSRGRRSFRSVRSAKKGNGITILWVFVALAAALFGCLFLMTKLTGN
;
A
#
# COMPACT_ATOMS: atom_id res chain seq x y z
N MET A 1 -4.19 -13.03 -9.11
CA MET A 1 -3.07 -12.57 -8.25
C MET A 1 -3.66 -11.92 -7.01
N LEU A 2 -3.66 -12.62 -5.88
CA LEU A 2 -4.28 -12.14 -4.64
C LEU A 2 -3.25 -11.33 -3.85
N GLY A 3 -3.45 -10.02 -3.82
CA GLY A 3 -2.44 -9.03 -3.44
C GLY A 3 -1.84 -9.21 -2.05
N LEU A 4 -0.49 -9.18 -2.04
CA LEU A 4 0.41 -9.07 -0.89
C LEU A 4 0.02 -8.01 0.16
N GLU A 5 -0.86 -7.08 -0.20
CA GLU A 5 -1.23 -5.91 0.60
C GLU A 5 -1.97 -6.27 1.89
N ARG A 6 -2.70 -7.39 1.91
CA ARG A 6 -3.59 -7.74 3.03
C ARG A 6 -2.90 -8.48 4.18
N LEU A 7 -1.68 -8.95 3.97
CA LEU A 7 -1.02 -9.86 4.91
C LEU A 7 -0.25 -9.17 6.04
N ILE A 8 -0.01 -7.86 5.93
CA ILE A 8 1.07 -7.20 6.70
C ILE A 8 0.60 -5.94 7.44
N VAL A 9 -0.66 -5.52 7.26
CA VAL A 9 -1.19 -4.37 7.98
C VAL A 9 -1.83 -4.87 9.27
N GLY A 10 -1.19 -4.63 10.42
CA GLY A 10 -1.74 -4.85 11.78
C GLY A 10 -3.02 -4.06 12.11
N ARG A 11 -3.69 -3.51 11.10
CA ARG A 11 -5.03 -2.89 11.12
C ARG A 11 -6.02 -3.56 10.15
N GLU A 12 -5.52 -4.33 9.16
CA GLU A 12 -6.30 -5.12 8.20
C GLU A 12 -6.20 -6.64 8.42
N CYS A 13 -5.58 -7.09 9.52
CA CYS A 13 -5.64 -8.50 9.93
C CYS A 13 -7.08 -9.02 9.95
N ASN A 14 -8.07 -8.19 10.29
CA ASN A 14 -9.49 -8.53 10.18
C ASN A 14 -9.93 -9.00 8.78
N GLY A 15 -9.38 -8.44 7.71
CA GLY A 15 -9.74 -8.82 6.34
C GLY A 15 -9.03 -10.10 5.88
N PHE A 16 -7.79 -10.31 6.33
CA PHE A 16 -7.04 -11.53 6.05
C PHE A 16 -7.53 -12.70 6.91
N ASP A 17 -7.89 -12.46 8.17
CA ASP A 17 -8.47 -13.45 9.07
C ASP A 17 -9.80 -13.99 8.55
N ARG A 18 -10.58 -13.15 7.87
CA ARG A 18 -11.84 -13.51 7.22
C ARG A 18 -11.69 -14.30 5.92
N LEU A 19 -10.48 -14.44 5.37
CA LEU A 19 -10.29 -15.24 4.15
C LEU A 19 -10.45 -16.73 4.45
N PRO A 20 -10.97 -17.53 3.51
CA PRO A 20 -10.96 -18.98 3.64
C PRO A 20 -9.52 -19.52 3.79
N PRO A 21 -9.31 -20.59 4.57
CA PRO A 21 -7.98 -21.16 4.83
C PRO A 21 -7.24 -21.51 3.53
N ALA A 22 -7.94 -22.08 2.55
CA ALA A 22 -7.41 -22.39 1.22
C ALA A 22 -6.82 -21.19 0.48
N ARG A 23 -7.41 -20.01 0.67
CA ARG A 23 -6.96 -18.78 0.00
C ARG A 23 -5.76 -18.17 0.73
N LYS A 24 -5.70 -18.32 2.06
CA LYS A 24 -4.56 -17.87 2.87
C LYS A 24 -3.32 -18.70 2.57
N SER A 25 -3.45 -20.03 2.57
CA SER A 25 -2.35 -20.95 2.30
C SER A 25 -1.74 -20.71 0.92
N ARG A 26 -2.57 -20.62 -0.13
CA ARG A 26 -2.08 -20.31 -1.48
C ARG A 26 -1.33 -18.97 -1.55
N ALA A 27 -1.84 -17.93 -0.91
CA ALA A 27 -1.17 -16.62 -0.86
C ALA A 27 0.19 -16.70 -0.14
N PHE A 28 0.29 -17.49 0.93
CA PHE A 28 1.55 -17.69 1.65
C PHE A 28 2.55 -18.54 0.87
N ALA A 29 2.09 -19.57 0.18
CA ALA A 29 2.94 -20.37 -0.71
C ALA A 29 3.55 -19.49 -1.81
N GLU A 30 2.75 -18.62 -2.43
CA GLU A 30 3.24 -17.64 -3.42
C GLU A 30 4.30 -16.70 -2.82
N LEU A 31 4.12 -16.23 -1.58
CA LEU A 31 5.10 -15.37 -0.90
C LEU A 31 6.45 -16.06 -0.65
N ILE A 32 6.41 -17.35 -0.30
CA ILE A 32 7.61 -18.16 -0.11
C ILE A 32 8.30 -18.40 -1.45
N HIS A 33 7.55 -18.78 -2.49
CA HIS A 33 8.11 -18.98 -3.83
C HIS A 33 8.73 -17.70 -4.42
N LEU A 34 8.14 -16.53 -4.16
CA LEU A 34 8.67 -15.24 -4.60
C LEU A 34 9.85 -14.73 -3.74
N GLY A 35 10.23 -15.45 -2.68
CA GLY A 35 11.33 -15.08 -1.78
C GLY A 35 11.04 -13.86 -0.90
N TYR A 36 9.76 -13.48 -0.74
CA TYR A 36 9.34 -12.41 0.16
C TYR A 36 9.19 -12.89 1.61
N ALA A 37 8.98 -14.20 1.81
CA ALA A 37 8.97 -14.86 3.10
C ALA A 37 9.82 -16.14 3.08
N TYR A 38 10.33 -16.54 4.24
CA TYR A 38 10.95 -17.84 4.45
C TYR A 38 9.97 -18.74 5.19
N GLY A 39 9.81 -19.96 4.70
CA GLY A 39 8.86 -20.93 5.22
C GLY A 39 8.94 -22.25 4.46
N LYS A 40 8.07 -23.19 4.82
CA LYS A 40 7.89 -24.46 4.09
C LYS A 40 6.48 -24.54 3.53
N VAL A 41 6.38 -25.16 2.35
CA VAL A 41 5.12 -25.48 1.68
C VAL A 41 5.10 -27.00 1.57
N GLU A 42 4.10 -27.64 2.15
CA GLU A 42 3.92 -29.09 2.13
C GLU A 42 2.57 -29.41 1.48
N GLU A 43 2.57 -30.32 0.51
CA GLU A 43 1.35 -30.80 -0.12
C GLU A 43 0.77 -31.93 0.71
N VAL A 44 -0.47 -31.74 1.19
CA VAL A 44 -1.15 -32.72 2.04
C VAL A 44 -2.15 -33.50 1.18
N ALA A 45 -1.99 -34.81 1.11
CA ALA A 45 -2.88 -35.67 0.34
C ALA A 45 -4.33 -35.57 0.85
N GLY A 46 -5.27 -35.26 -0.04
CA GLY A 46 -6.69 -35.07 0.32
C GLY A 46 -7.09 -33.64 0.71
N GLN A 47 -6.17 -32.67 0.68
CA GLN A 47 -6.49 -31.24 0.77
C GLN A 47 -6.31 -30.53 -0.58
N ASP A 48 -7.24 -29.63 -0.92
CA ASP A 48 -7.19 -28.80 -2.13
C ASP A 48 -6.16 -27.65 -2.05
N PHE A 49 -5.45 -27.53 -0.93
CA PHE A 49 -4.53 -26.43 -0.66
C PHE A 49 -3.34 -26.91 0.17
N PRO A 50 -2.15 -26.33 -0.05
CA PRO A 50 -0.95 -26.77 0.66
C PRO A 50 -0.98 -26.31 2.12
N GLU A 51 -0.34 -27.07 2.99
CA GLU A 51 -0.01 -26.62 4.33
C GLU A 51 1.24 -25.72 4.27
N VAL A 52 1.19 -24.59 4.96
CA VAL A 52 2.23 -23.56 4.85
C VAL A 52 2.66 -23.10 6.23
N SER A 53 3.94 -23.27 6.53
CA SER A 53 4.55 -22.79 7.75
C SER A 53 5.46 -21.60 7.45
N LEU A 54 5.23 -20.47 8.12
CA LEU A 54 6.03 -19.27 7.95
C LEU A 54 6.99 -19.13 9.12
N GLN A 55 8.25 -18.86 8.80
CA GLN A 55 9.27 -18.65 9.81
C GLN A 55 9.60 -17.17 9.97
N ARG A 56 9.93 -16.48 8.88
CA ARG A 56 10.31 -15.06 8.92
C ARG A 56 10.10 -14.36 7.59
N VAL A 57 9.84 -13.05 7.62
CA VAL A 57 9.76 -12.22 6.40
C VAL A 57 11.16 -11.84 5.92
N SER A 58 11.41 -11.91 4.61
CA SER A 58 12.72 -11.57 4.05
C SER A 58 12.97 -10.06 4.06
N SER A 59 14.24 -9.65 3.97
CA SER A 59 14.62 -8.23 3.84
C SER A 59 14.01 -7.60 2.56
N ARG A 60 13.94 -8.38 1.47
CA ARG A 60 13.30 -8.01 0.21
C ARG A 60 11.80 -7.80 0.39
N GLY A 61 11.14 -8.73 1.08
CA GLY A 61 9.75 -8.57 1.51
C GLY A 61 9.57 -7.23 2.22
N ARG A 62 10.29 -7.02 3.32
CA ARG A 62 10.24 -5.79 4.13
C ARG A 62 10.41 -4.50 3.32
N ARG A 63 11.31 -4.47 2.33
CA ARG A 63 11.49 -3.28 1.46
C ARG A 63 10.30 -3.07 0.52
N SER A 64 9.80 -4.11 -0.14
CA SER A 64 8.61 -3.99 -1.00
C SER A 64 7.39 -3.52 -0.19
N PHE A 65 7.28 -3.95 1.06
CA PHE A 65 6.19 -3.54 1.95
C PHE A 65 6.30 -2.09 2.40
N ARG A 66 7.52 -1.54 2.54
CA ARG A 66 7.71 -0.11 2.84
C ARG A 66 7.33 0.79 1.66
N SER A 67 7.56 0.36 0.41
CA SER A 67 7.22 1.18 -0.75
C SER A 67 5.70 1.28 -0.93
N VAL A 68 4.96 0.17 -0.76
CA VAL A 68 3.48 0.15 -0.85
C VAL A 68 2.86 1.05 0.21
N ARG A 69 3.39 1.01 1.46
CA ARG A 69 2.90 1.87 2.54
C ARG A 69 3.22 3.35 2.31
N SER A 70 4.32 3.66 1.62
CA SER A 70 4.71 5.04 1.29
C SER A 70 3.91 5.60 0.11
N ALA A 71 3.56 4.77 -0.88
CA ALA A 71 2.75 5.19 -2.04
C ALA A 71 1.35 5.68 -1.63
N LYS A 72 0.78 5.11 -0.56
CA LYS A 72 -0.51 5.56 0.01
C LYS A 72 -0.43 6.92 0.73
N LYS A 73 0.77 7.47 0.92
CA LYS A 73 1.04 8.75 1.61
C LYS A 73 1.43 9.86 0.62
N GLY A 74 0.86 9.84 -0.59
CA GLY A 74 1.19 10.74 -1.70
C GLY A 74 0.37 12.04 -1.80
N ASN A 75 -0.42 12.43 -0.80
CA ASN A 75 -1.25 13.65 -0.87
C ASN A 75 -0.49 14.97 -0.64
N GLY A 76 0.84 14.93 -0.45
CA GLY A 76 1.63 16.16 -0.19
C GLY A 76 1.78 17.07 -1.41
N ILE A 77 1.85 16.51 -2.62
CA ILE A 77 2.08 17.28 -3.85
C ILE A 77 0.82 18.05 -4.25
N THR A 78 -0.36 17.45 -4.15
CA THR A 78 -1.64 18.09 -4.48
C THR A 78 -1.94 19.29 -3.59
N ILE A 79 -1.59 19.23 -2.31
CA ILE A 79 -1.75 20.35 -1.36
C ILE A 79 -0.87 21.55 -1.77
N LEU A 80 0.36 21.30 -2.24
CA LEU A 80 1.26 22.37 -2.66
C LEU A 80 0.73 23.15 -3.88
N TRP A 81 0.11 22.46 -4.84
CA TRP A 81 -0.54 23.09 -6.00
C TRP A 81 -1.75 23.94 -5.61
N VAL A 82 -2.50 23.55 -4.58
CA VAL A 82 -3.62 24.37 -4.05
C VAL A 82 -3.09 25.69 -3.50
N PHE A 83 -1.97 25.67 -2.76
CA PHE A 83 -1.35 26.91 -2.26
C PHE A 83 -0.82 27.80 -3.38
N VAL A 84 -0.25 27.23 -4.44
CA VAL A 84 0.21 27.99 -5.62
C VAL A 84 -0.97 28.65 -6.35
N ALA A 85 -2.07 27.92 -6.56
CA ALA A 85 -3.27 28.47 -7.20
C ALA A 85 -3.90 29.59 -6.34
N LEU A 86 -3.95 29.41 -5.03
CA LEU A 86 -4.46 30.41 -4.09
C LEU A 86 -3.61 31.69 -4.12
N ALA A 87 -2.29 31.56 -4.10
CA ALA A 87 -1.38 32.70 -4.18
C ALA A 87 -1.53 33.46 -5.50
N ALA A 88 -1.64 32.76 -6.63
CA ALA A 88 -1.85 33.39 -7.93
C ALA A 88 -3.17 34.18 -8.01
N ALA A 89 -4.26 33.62 -7.46
CA ALA A 89 -5.54 34.32 -7.39
C ALA A 89 -5.47 35.59 -6.53
N LEU A 90 -4.83 35.51 -5.35
CA LEU A 90 -4.67 36.66 -4.46
C LEU A 90 -3.81 37.77 -5.10
N PHE A 91 -2.70 37.41 -5.76
CA PHE A 91 -1.88 38.38 -6.49
C PHE A 91 -2.64 39.01 -7.67
N GLY A 92 -3.42 38.23 -8.41
CA GLY A 92 -4.28 38.74 -9.48
C GLY A 92 -5.33 39.73 -8.96
N CYS A 93 -5.99 39.42 -7.86
CA CYS A 93 -6.96 40.32 -7.22
C CYS A 93 -6.30 41.61 -6.71
N LEU A 94 -5.12 41.52 -6.10
CA LEU A 94 -4.38 42.70 -5.63
C LEU A 94 -3.96 43.61 -6.80
N PHE A 95 -3.49 43.01 -7.90
CA PHE A 95 -3.14 43.75 -9.11
C PHE A 95 -4.37 44.44 -9.74
N LEU A 96 -5.51 43.76 -9.76
CA LEU A 96 -6.76 44.34 -10.25
C LEU A 96 -7.21 45.52 -9.38
N MET A 97 -7.17 45.37 -8.06
CA MET A 97 -7.54 46.43 -7.12
C MET A 97 -6.62 47.65 -7.23
N THR A 98 -5.31 47.45 -7.32
CA THR A 98 -4.35 48.55 -7.49
C THR A 98 -4.52 49.28 -8.83
N LYS A 99 -4.92 48.58 -9.90
CA LYS A 99 -5.28 49.20 -11.19
C LYS A 99 -6.61 49.95 -11.17
N LEU A 100 -7.59 49.47 -10.41
CA LEU A 100 -8.91 50.12 -10.27
C LEU A 100 -8.87 51.35 -9.36
N THR A 101 -8.00 51.38 -8.35
CA THR A 101 -7.87 52.52 -7.42
C THR A 101 -6.94 53.63 -7.95
N GLY A 102 -6.12 53.35 -8.97
CA GLY A 102 -5.16 54.29 -9.55
C GLY A 102 -5.65 55.09 -10.76
N ASN A 103 -6.96 55.06 -11.07
CA ASN A 103 -7.59 55.76 -12.19
C ASN A 103 -8.75 56.63 -11.69
#